data_AF-A0A2M8DTM7-F1
#
_entry.id   AF-A0A2M8DTM7-F1
#
_cell.length_a   1.000
_cell.length_b   1.000
_cell.length_c   1.000
_cell.angle_alpha   90.00
_cell.angle_beta   90.00
_cell.angle_gamma   90.00
#
_symmetry.space_group_name_H-M   'P 1'
#
loop_
_entity.id
_entity.type
_entity.pdbx_description
1 polymer ?
#
loop_
_entity_poly.entity_id
_entity_poly.type
_entity_poly.pdbx_seq_one_letter_code
_entity_poly.pdbx_strand_id
1 'polypeptide(L)'
;MSRLPPSFIALILQLAAWLAVLLVAGGGNFPPLALALLAGLLAAVLSHFAGLARWWLPIQLLFAPALVITLSADIPPLFFLFGFLLLLLVYWSTFRSQVPLYLSSRKVWMALETLLPADRPLHFIDIGSGLGGVLTHLARARPESHFHGVEVAPI
;
A
#
# COMPACT_ATOMS: atom_id res chain seq x y z
N MET A 1 -22.45 14.23 8.40
CA MET A 1 -22.07 12.94 9.01
C MET A 1 -20.79 12.48 8.32
N SER A 2 -19.65 12.54 9.00
CA SER A 2 -18.38 12.04 8.44
C SER A 2 -18.47 10.54 8.24
N ARG A 3 -18.23 10.06 7.02
CA ARG A 3 -18.11 8.61 6.77
C ARG A 3 -16.83 8.14 7.44
N LEU A 4 -16.91 7.08 8.25
CA LEU A 4 -15.74 6.45 8.84
C LEU A 4 -14.78 5.99 7.72
N PRO A 5 -13.45 6.06 7.92
CA PRO A 5 -12.52 5.56 6.93
C PRO A 5 -12.74 4.05 6.69
N PRO A 6 -12.55 3.55 5.45
CA PRO A 6 -12.79 2.14 5.11
C PRO A 6 -12.08 1.14 6.01
N SER A 7 -10.87 1.47 6.49
CA SER A 7 -10.09 0.64 7.40
C SER A 7 -10.76 0.44 8.77
N PHE A 8 -11.43 1.45 9.30
CA PHE A 8 -12.17 1.33 10.56
C PHE A 8 -13.41 0.45 10.40
N ILE A 9 -14.14 0.62 9.29
CA ILE A 9 -15.28 -0.22 8.96
C ILE A 9 -14.83 -1.68 8.83
N ALA A 10 -13.77 -1.92 8.04
CA ALA A 10 -13.15 -3.22 7.86
C ALA A 10 -12.73 -3.88 9.19
N LEU A 11 -12.11 -3.12 10.10
CA LEU A 11 -11.74 -3.63 11.42
C LEU A 11 -12.96 -4.05 12.26
N ILE A 12 -14.00 -3.21 12.30
CA ILE A 12 -15.24 -3.49 13.04
C ILE A 12 -15.89 -4.77 12.51
N LEU A 13 -15.97 -4.93 11.19
CA LEU A 13 -16.56 -6.12 10.57
C LEU A 13 -15.75 -7.38 10.84
N GLN A 14 -14.41 -7.29 10.83
CA GLN A 14 -13.54 -8.41 11.18
C GLN A 14 -13.74 -8.85 12.64
N LEU A 15 -13.82 -7.90 13.58
CA LEU A 15 -14.05 -8.18 15.00
C LEU A 15 -15.45 -8.76 15.23
N ALA A 16 -16.48 -8.22 14.57
CA ALA A 16 -17.85 -8.73 14.65
C ALA A 16 -17.94 -10.18 14.11
N ALA A 17 -17.26 -10.47 13.00
CA ALA A 17 -17.22 -11.81 12.43
C ALA A 17 -16.51 -12.80 13.38
N TRP A 18 -15.38 -12.40 13.95
CA TRP A 18 -14.67 -13.22 14.94
C TRP A 18 -15.53 -13.51 16.18
N LEU A 19 -16.18 -12.48 16.74
CA LEU A 19 -17.06 -12.64 17.89
C LEU A 19 -18.21 -13.59 17.57
N ALA A 20 -18.86 -13.43 16.42
CA ALA A 20 -19.96 -14.31 15.99
C ALA A 20 -19.50 -15.77 15.86
N VAL A 21 -18.34 -16.02 15.24
CA VAL A 21 -17.78 -17.38 15.11
C VAL A 21 -17.45 -17.99 16.46
N LEU A 22 -16.87 -17.23 17.39
CA LEU A 22 -16.53 -17.71 18.73
C LEU A 22 -17.78 -18.04 19.57
N LEU A 23 -18.82 -17.21 19.48
CA LEU A 23 -20.10 -17.47 20.16
C LEU A 23 -20.77 -18.74 19.65
N VAL A 24 -20.76 -18.97 18.33
CA VAL A 24 -21.34 -20.18 17.72
C VAL A 24 -20.51 -21.43 18.00
N ALA A 25 -19.18 -21.30 18.03
CA ALA A 25 -18.28 -22.41 18.36
C ALA A 25 -18.48 -22.91 19.80
N GLY A 26 -19.03 -22.08 20.70
CA GLY A 26 -19.48 -22.51 22.03
C GLY A 26 -18.39 -23.12 22.91
N GLY A 27 -17.12 -22.75 22.70
CA GLY A 27 -15.97 -23.34 23.41
C GLY A 27 -15.58 -24.74 22.94
N GLY A 28 -16.13 -25.23 21.82
CA GLY A 28 -15.74 -26.50 21.21
C GLY A 28 -14.27 -26.50 20.77
N ASN A 29 -13.66 -27.68 20.76
CA ASN A 29 -12.27 -27.86 20.34
C ASN A 29 -12.17 -27.90 18.79
N PHE A 30 -12.21 -26.74 18.16
CA PHE A 30 -12.03 -26.59 16.71
C PHE A 30 -10.59 -26.22 16.37
N PRO A 31 -10.06 -26.67 15.21
CA PRO A 31 -8.77 -26.20 14.73
C PRO A 31 -8.77 -24.66 14.56
N PRO A 32 -7.79 -23.92 15.11
CA PRO A 32 -7.75 -22.46 15.03
C PRO A 32 -7.85 -21.92 13.61
N LEU A 33 -7.23 -22.62 12.65
CA LEU A 33 -7.28 -22.25 11.24
C LEU A 33 -8.70 -22.36 10.64
N ALA A 34 -9.48 -23.36 11.07
CA ALA A 34 -10.86 -23.53 10.60
C ALA A 34 -11.76 -22.38 11.09
N LEU A 35 -11.60 -21.99 12.36
CA LEU A 35 -12.29 -20.83 12.93
C LEU A 35 -11.88 -19.53 12.21
N ALA A 36 -10.59 -19.36 11.94
CA ALA A 36 -10.07 -18.19 11.22
C ALA A 36 -10.59 -18.09 9.78
N LEU A 37 -10.69 -19.22 9.06
CA LEU A 37 -11.27 -19.27 7.71
C LEU A 37 -12.75 -18.91 7.73
N LEU A 38 -13.52 -19.44 8.69
CA LEU A 38 -14.94 -19.12 8.84
C LEU A 38 -15.14 -17.64 9.20
N ALA A 39 -14.34 -17.12 10.12
CA ALA A 39 -14.37 -15.71 10.51
C ALA A 39 -13.98 -14.80 9.33
N GLY A 40 -12.94 -15.15 8.56
CA GLY A 40 -12.54 -14.42 7.36
C GLY A 40 -13.62 -14.43 6.28
N LEU A 41 -14.27 -15.59 6.04
CA LEU A 41 -15.36 -15.69 5.09
C LEU A 41 -16.54 -14.80 5.49
N LEU A 42 -16.95 -14.87 6.76
CA LEU A 42 -18.02 -14.03 7.30
C LEU A 42 -17.65 -12.54 7.21
N ALA A 43 -16.41 -12.17 7.56
CA ALA A 43 -15.92 -10.80 7.47
C ALA A 43 -15.93 -10.26 6.02
N ALA A 44 -15.54 -11.09 5.05
CA ALA A 44 -15.60 -10.75 3.63
C ALA A 44 -17.04 -10.56 3.14
N VAL A 45 -17.96 -11.44 3.55
CA VAL A 45 -19.39 -11.31 3.21
C VAL A 45 -19.98 -10.03 3.80
N LEU A 46 -19.73 -9.77 5.08
CA LEU A 46 -20.15 -8.53 5.74
C LEU A 46 -19.56 -7.29 5.06
N SER A 47 -18.29 -7.35 4.66
CA SER A 47 -17.60 -6.27 3.96
C SER A 47 -18.17 -5.98 2.58
N HIS A 48 -18.61 -7.03 1.86
CA HIS A 48 -19.31 -6.88 0.59
C HIS A 48 -20.63 -6.13 0.77
N PHE A 49 -21.43 -6.51 1.77
CA PHE A 49 -22.71 -5.85 2.07
C PHE A 49 -22.52 -4.44 2.66
N ALA A 50 -21.42 -4.18 3.35
CA ALA A 50 -21.06 -2.85 3.82
C ALA A 50 -20.59 -1.91 2.70
N GLY A 51 -20.48 -2.40 1.46
CA GLY A 51 -20.09 -1.59 0.30
C GLY A 51 -18.61 -1.24 0.26
N LEU A 52 -17.75 -2.01 0.93
CA LEU A 52 -16.30 -1.82 0.82
C LEU A 52 -15.83 -2.14 -0.60
N ALA A 53 -14.78 -1.44 -1.05
CA ALA A 53 -14.21 -1.66 -2.38
C ALA A 53 -13.73 -3.11 -2.53
N ARG A 54 -13.84 -3.68 -3.74
CA ARG A 54 -13.61 -5.12 -4.00
C ARG A 54 -12.26 -5.67 -3.50
N TRP A 55 -11.23 -4.84 -3.43
CA TRP A 55 -9.90 -5.21 -2.94
C TRP A 55 -9.85 -5.44 -1.42
N TRP A 56 -10.82 -4.95 -0.65
CA TRP A 56 -10.97 -5.26 0.78
C TRP A 56 -11.44 -6.70 1.04
N LEU A 57 -12.19 -7.30 0.12
CA LEU A 57 -12.73 -8.65 0.29
C LEU A 57 -11.63 -9.71 0.46
N PRO A 58 -10.61 -9.79 -0.42
CA PRO A 58 -9.50 -10.73 -0.19
C PRO A 58 -8.73 -10.42 1.09
N ILE A 59 -8.59 -9.15 1.49
CA ILE A 59 -7.93 -8.79 2.75
C ILE A 59 -8.72 -9.34 3.94
N GLN A 60 -10.03 -9.11 3.99
CA GLN A 60 -10.92 -9.57 5.06
C GLN A 60 -10.97 -11.10 5.17
N LEU A 61 -10.98 -11.77 4.01
CA LEU A 61 -10.96 -13.24 3.93
C LEU A 61 -9.64 -13.82 4.47
N LEU A 62 -8.51 -13.25 4.07
CA LEU A 62 -7.19 -13.84 4.30
C LEU A 62 -6.51 -13.37 5.58
N PHE A 63 -6.89 -12.22 6.15
CA PHE A 63 -6.20 -11.63 7.30
C PHE A 63 -6.14 -12.57 8.51
N ALA A 64 -7.28 -13.12 8.93
CA ALA A 64 -7.37 -14.02 10.07
C ALA A 64 -6.61 -15.36 9.83
N PRO A 65 -6.81 -16.08 8.70
CA PRO A 65 -6.03 -17.26 8.39
C PRO A 65 -4.52 -16.99 8.34
N ALA A 66 -4.10 -15.90 7.70
CA ALA A 66 -2.69 -15.53 7.60
C ALA A 66 -2.07 -15.27 8.99
N LEU A 67 -2.83 -14.66 9.91
CA LEU A 67 -2.39 -14.44 11.29
C LEU A 67 -2.18 -15.77 12.02
N VAL A 68 -3.14 -16.70 11.95
CA VAL A 68 -3.00 -18.03 12.59
C VAL A 68 -1.82 -18.81 12.02
N ILE A 69 -1.63 -18.81 10.69
CA ILE A 69 -0.50 -19.48 10.04
C ILE A 69 0.82 -18.85 10.50
N THR A 70 0.90 -17.52 10.53
CA THR A 70 2.10 -16.79 10.97
C THR A 70 2.47 -17.11 12.40
N LEU A 71 1.48 -17.11 13.30
CA LEU A 71 1.69 -17.47 14.71
C LEU A 71 2.09 -18.93 14.89
N SER A 72 1.60 -19.83 14.03
CA SER A 72 1.93 -21.26 14.08
C SER A 72 3.30 -21.59 13.47
N ALA A 73 3.81 -20.72 12.60
CA ALA A 73 5.08 -20.90 11.90
C ALA A 73 6.28 -20.26 12.64
N ASP A 74 6.06 -19.68 13.83
CA ASP A 74 7.08 -19.02 14.65
C ASP A 74 7.99 -18.06 13.86
N ILE A 75 7.39 -17.32 12.91
CA ILE A 75 8.13 -16.40 12.04
C ILE A 75 8.79 -15.31 12.91
N PRO A 76 10.12 -15.10 12.80
CA PRO A 76 10.80 -14.10 13.60
C PRO A 76 10.20 -12.70 13.40
N PRO A 77 9.90 -11.95 14.49
CA PRO A 77 9.30 -10.61 14.40
C PRO A 77 10.09 -9.62 13.53
N LEU A 78 11.40 -9.85 13.39
CA LEU A 78 12.30 -9.02 12.57
C LEU A 78 11.90 -8.98 11.09
N PHE A 79 11.28 -10.03 10.53
CA PHE A 79 10.80 -9.99 9.15
C PHE A 79 9.69 -8.96 8.95
N PHE A 80 8.76 -8.86 9.90
CA PHE A 80 7.71 -7.85 9.88
C PHE A 80 8.27 -6.45 10.10
N LEU A 81 9.25 -6.30 10.99
CA LEU A 81 9.95 -5.03 11.19
C LEU A 81 10.67 -4.59 9.91
N PHE A 82 11.40 -5.49 9.24
CA PHE A 82 12.07 -5.18 7.98
C PHE A 82 11.08 -4.77 6.89
N GLY A 83 9.98 -5.53 6.73
CA GLY A 83 8.91 -5.17 5.79
C GLY A 83 8.29 -3.81 6.10
N PHE A 84 8.05 -3.52 7.38
CA PHE A 84 7.58 -2.22 7.83
C PHE A 84 8.56 -1.10 7.52
N LEU A 85 9.85 -1.27 7.81
CA LEU A 85 10.88 -0.28 7.54
C LEU A 85 11.03 -0.01 6.04
N LEU A 86 10.94 -1.05 5.21
CA LEU A 86 10.95 -0.91 3.75
C LEU A 86 9.74 -0.10 3.26
N LEU A 87 8.53 -0.43 3.74
CA LEU A 87 7.33 0.34 3.42
C LEU A 87 7.43 1.78 3.95
N LEU A 88 7.97 1.98 5.14
CA LEU A 88 8.17 3.30 5.73
C LEU A 88 9.16 4.13 4.91
N LEU A 89 10.24 3.53 4.42
CA LEU A 89 11.22 4.21 3.57
C LEU A 89 10.57 4.66 2.26
N VAL A 90 9.82 3.77 1.61
CA VAL A 90 9.16 4.04 0.31
C VAL A 90 8.00 5.03 0.45
N TYR A 91 7.20 4.92 1.51
CA TYR A 91 5.99 5.72 1.71
C TYR A 91 6.17 6.82 2.78
N TRP A 92 7.42 7.22 3.05
CA TRP A 92 7.87 8.09 4.15
C TRP A 92 6.96 9.28 4.47
N SER A 93 6.55 10.05 3.45
CA SER A 93 5.76 11.27 3.65
C SER A 93 4.26 11.08 3.40
N THR A 94 3.82 9.90 2.92
CA THR A 94 2.44 9.65 2.48
C THR A 94 1.42 9.89 3.59
N PHE A 95 1.80 9.65 4.85
CA PHE A 95 0.94 9.91 6.01
C PHE A 95 0.65 11.40 6.27
N ARG A 96 1.47 12.31 5.71
CA ARG A 96 1.31 13.78 5.80
C ARG A 96 0.86 14.40 4.48
N SER A 97 1.51 14.06 3.37
CA SER A 97 1.29 14.69 2.06
C SER A 97 0.11 14.11 1.31
N GLN A 98 -0.31 12.87 1.62
CA GLN A 98 -1.28 12.09 0.84
C GLN A 98 -0.87 11.88 -0.63
N VAL A 99 0.41 12.06 -0.97
CA VAL A 99 0.97 11.79 -2.30
C VAL A 99 1.90 10.58 -2.21
N PRO A 100 1.42 9.37 -2.56
CA PRO A 100 2.28 8.18 -2.63
C PRO A 100 3.27 8.29 -3.80
N LEU A 101 4.32 7.45 -3.75
CA LEU A 101 5.28 7.32 -4.85
C LEU A 101 4.58 6.79 -6.11
N TYR A 102 4.45 7.67 -7.12
CA TYR A 102 3.96 7.32 -8.45
C TYR A 102 5.05 7.58 -9.48
N LEU A 103 5.66 6.50 -9.98
CA LEU A 103 6.71 6.60 -10.97
C LEU A 103 6.12 6.96 -12.34
N SER A 104 6.66 8.01 -12.95
CA SER A 104 6.32 8.37 -14.32
C SER A 104 6.75 7.28 -15.28
N SER A 105 5.86 6.92 -16.21
CA SER A 105 6.17 5.91 -17.23
C SER A 105 7.10 6.48 -18.30
N ARG A 106 7.79 5.60 -19.04
CA ARG A 106 8.60 5.99 -20.20
C ARG A 106 7.84 6.84 -21.22
N LYS A 107 6.54 6.60 -21.41
CA LYS A 107 5.69 7.42 -22.29
C LYS A 107 5.62 8.86 -21.83
N VAL A 108 5.51 9.06 -20.51
CA VAL A 108 5.52 10.40 -19.89
C VAL A 108 6.89 11.05 -20.07
N TRP A 109 7.99 10.30 -19.93
CA TRP A 109 9.33 10.84 -20.12
C TRP A 109 9.54 11.37 -21.53
N MET A 110 9.18 10.59 -22.56
CA MET A 110 9.27 11.01 -23.96
C MET A 110 8.35 12.20 -24.27
N ALA A 111 7.12 12.17 -23.75
CA ALA A 111 6.20 13.30 -23.93
C ALA A 111 6.77 14.59 -23.32
N LEU A 112 7.33 14.49 -22.11
CA LEU A 112 7.96 15.64 -21.44
C LEU A 112 9.13 16.20 -22.26
N GLU A 113 9.98 15.33 -22.82
CA GLU A 113 11.09 15.74 -23.68
C GLU A 113 10.62 16.57 -24.89
N THR A 114 9.50 16.16 -25.53
CA THR A 114 8.94 16.92 -26.67
C THR A 114 8.33 18.27 -26.29
N LEU A 115 8.01 18.48 -25.01
CA LEU A 115 7.45 19.74 -24.52
C LEU A 115 8.55 20.74 -24.08
N LEU A 116 9.79 20.28 -23.95
CA LEU A 116 10.90 21.12 -23.51
C LEU A 116 11.50 21.91 -24.69
N PRO A 117 11.93 23.18 -24.50
CA PRO A 117 12.50 24.00 -25.57
C PRO A 117 13.78 23.38 -26.14
N ALA A 118 13.80 22.98 -27.42
CA ALA A 118 14.92 22.26 -28.04
C ALA A 118 16.09 23.16 -28.50
N ASP A 119 15.88 24.47 -28.55
CA ASP A 119 16.78 25.46 -29.15
C ASP A 119 17.87 25.97 -28.18
N ARG A 120 17.78 25.63 -26.89
CA ARG A 120 18.70 26.14 -25.86
C ARG A 120 18.90 25.17 -24.69
N PRO A 121 20.05 25.24 -23.99
CA PRO A 121 20.25 24.56 -22.72
C PRO A 121 19.19 24.93 -21.67
N LEU A 122 18.85 23.97 -20.81
CA LEU A 122 17.80 24.11 -19.80
C LEU A 122 18.36 24.04 -18.39
N HIS A 123 17.68 24.70 -17.46
CA HIS A 123 17.80 24.48 -16.02
C HIS A 123 16.43 23.97 -15.55
N PHE A 124 16.36 22.69 -15.20
CA PHE A 124 15.12 22.00 -14.86
C PHE A 124 15.16 21.51 -13.42
N ILE A 125 14.05 21.69 -12.70
CA ILE A 125 13.88 21.18 -11.33
C ILE A 125 12.64 20.28 -11.26
N ASP A 126 12.79 19.11 -10.63
CA ASP A 126 11.71 18.16 -10.35
C ASP A 126 11.47 18.11 -8.82
N ILE A 127 10.25 18.42 -8.39
CA ILE A 127 9.86 18.47 -6.98
C ILE A 127 8.97 17.26 -6.69
N GLY A 128 9.44 16.36 -5.83
CA GLY A 128 8.90 15.01 -5.72
C GLY A 128 9.47 14.09 -6.80
N SER A 129 10.79 14.17 -7.02
CA SER A 129 11.47 13.45 -8.11
C SER A 129 11.42 11.93 -7.97
N GLY A 130 10.99 11.41 -6.82
CA GLY A 130 10.97 9.98 -6.53
C GLY A 130 12.35 9.38 -6.75
N LEU A 131 12.41 8.32 -7.57
CA LEU A 131 13.67 7.64 -7.92
C LEU A 131 14.51 8.37 -9.00
N GLY A 132 14.13 9.58 -9.42
CA GLY A 132 14.89 10.39 -10.37
C GLY A 132 14.89 9.90 -11.81
N GLY A 133 13.94 9.03 -12.18
CA GLY A 133 13.87 8.42 -13.53
C GLY A 133 13.73 9.44 -14.66
N VAL A 134 12.89 10.47 -14.47
CA VAL A 134 12.70 11.58 -15.42
C VAL A 134 14.00 12.37 -15.60
N LEU A 135 14.63 12.77 -14.49
CA LEU A 135 15.88 13.54 -14.51
C LEU A 135 17.00 12.77 -15.19
N THR A 136 17.12 11.47 -14.92
CA THR A 136 18.13 10.61 -15.55
C THR A 136 17.90 10.46 -17.05
N HIS A 137 16.64 10.33 -17.49
CA HIS A 137 16.28 10.28 -18.90
C HIS A 137 16.65 11.60 -19.60
N LEU A 138 16.22 12.73 -19.06
CA LEU A 138 16.46 14.05 -19.65
C LEU A 138 17.94 14.43 -19.66
N ALA A 139 18.70 14.13 -18.61
CA ALA A 139 20.14 14.38 -18.56
C ALA A 139 20.93 13.60 -19.62
N ARG A 140 20.46 12.40 -19.99
CA ARG A 140 21.05 11.62 -21.09
C ARG A 140 20.67 12.16 -22.46
N ALA A 141 19.41 12.55 -22.64
CA ALA A 141 18.93 13.12 -23.89
C ALA A 141 19.53 14.51 -24.17
N ARG A 142 19.82 15.27 -23.11
CA ARG A 142 20.24 16.68 -23.16
C ARG A 142 21.42 16.97 -22.24
N PRO A 143 22.61 16.43 -22.56
CA PRO A 143 23.80 16.55 -21.70
C PRO A 143 24.30 18.00 -21.54
N GLU A 144 23.87 18.92 -22.41
CA GLU A 144 24.15 20.35 -22.31
C GLU A 144 23.31 21.09 -21.24
N SER A 145 22.28 20.43 -20.71
CA SER A 145 21.32 21.02 -19.76
C SER A 145 21.59 20.57 -18.32
N HIS A 146 21.11 21.36 -17.35
CA HIS A 146 21.21 21.09 -15.92
C HIS A 146 19.87 20.63 -15.33
N PHE A 147 19.90 19.53 -14.59
CA PHE A 147 18.72 18.90 -14.00
C PHE A 147 18.91 18.73 -12.48
N HIS A 148 17.94 19.16 -11.70
CA HIS A 148 17.96 19.08 -10.24
C HIS A 148 16.69 18.37 -9.72
N GLY A 149 16.86 17.46 -8.77
CA GLY A 149 15.76 16.74 -8.13
C GLY A 149 15.67 17.07 -6.65
N VAL A 150 14.45 17.28 -6.16
CA VAL A 150 14.17 17.45 -4.74
C VAL A 150 13.17 16.37 -4.34
N GLU A 151 13.56 15.54 -3.38
CA GLU A 151 12.70 14.51 -2.79
C GLU A 151 12.75 14.60 -1.26
N VAL A 152 11.59 14.42 -0.63
CA VAL A 152 11.43 14.44 0.83
C VAL A 152 11.57 13.03 1.40
N ALA A 153 11.21 12.00 0.62
CA ALA A 153 11.46 10.63 0.98
C ALA A 153 12.99 10.33 0.94
N PRO A 154 13.52 9.55 1.89
CA PRO A 154 14.95 9.21 1.97
C PRO A 154 15.37 8.13 0.94
N ILE A 155 14.65 8.01 -0.18
CA ILE A 155 14.83 6.98 -1.22
C ILE A 155 15.79 7.42 -2.33
#